data_AF-A0AA38GLL2-F1
#
_entry.id   AF-A0AA38GLL2-F1
#
_cell.length_a   1.000
_cell.length_b   1.000
_cell.length_c   1.000
_cell.angle_alpha   90.00
_cell.angle_beta   90.00
_cell.angle_gamma   90.00
#
_symmetry.space_group_name_H-M   'P 1'
#
loop_
_entity.id
_entity.type
_entity.pdbx_description
1 polymer ?
#
loop_
_entity_poly.entity_id
_entity_poly.type
_entity_poly.pdbx_seq_one_letter_code
_entity_poly.pdbx_strand_id
1 'polypeptide(L)' 'SLKKFKHLVSNNKVQLLVSHAGVKDFLLNKDLNEKRAGWITRVMEYDIEIKITKL' A
#
# COMPACT_ATOMS: atom_id res chain seq x y z
N SER A 1 9.07 5.50 -5.63
CA SER A 1 9.22 4.53 -4.53
C SER A 1 8.84 5.20 -3.23
N LEU A 2 7.87 4.64 -2.49
CA LEU A 2 7.39 5.14 -1.19
C LEU A 2 8.54 5.43 -0.20
N LYS A 3 9.64 4.66 -0.28
CA LYS A 3 10.85 4.89 0.52
C LYS A 3 11.40 6.32 0.46
N LYS A 4 11.28 7.00 -0.69
CA LYS A 4 11.80 8.38 -0.85
C LYS A 4 11.02 9.39 0.00
N PHE A 5 9.76 9.09 0.30
CA PHE A 5 8.87 9.96 1.05
C PHE A 5 8.72 9.53 2.50
N LYS A 6 9.48 8.53 2.97
CA LYS A 6 9.33 7.92 4.31
C LYS A 6 9.22 8.99 5.41
N HIS A 7 10.11 9.98 5.43
CA HIS A 7 10.09 11.06 6.42
C HIS A 7 8.80 11.92 6.40
N LEU A 8 8.13 12.04 5.26
CA LEU A 8 6.87 12.78 5.11
C LEU A 8 5.65 11.92 5.46
N VAL A 9 5.71 10.61 5.24
CA VAL A 9 4.55 9.72 5.39
C VAL A 9 4.56 8.85 6.65
N SER A 10 5.65 8.79 7.42
CA SER A 10 5.76 7.88 8.57
C SER A 10 4.75 8.14 9.69
N ASN A 11 4.29 9.39 9.86
CA ASN A 11 3.33 9.79 10.90
C ASN A 11 2.05 10.39 10.31
N ASN A 12 1.85 10.26 8.99
CA ASN A 12 0.71 10.84 8.29
C ASN A 12 -0.11 9.74 7.64
N LYS A 13 -1.43 9.87 7.71
CA LYS A 13 -2.33 9.02 6.96
C LYS A 13 -2.21 9.34 5.47
N VAL A 14 -1.81 8.35 4.67
CA VAL A 14 -1.56 8.50 3.23
C VAL A 14 -2.74 7.93 2.45
N GLN A 15 -3.29 8.72 1.53
CA GLN A 15 -4.28 8.22 0.60
C GLN A 15 -3.60 7.67 -0.66
N LEU A 16 -3.67 6.35 -0.84
CA LEU A 16 -3.16 5.70 -2.04
C LEU A 16 -4.30 5.61 -3.06
N LEU A 17 -4.20 6.41 -4.11
CA LEU A 17 -5.13 6.39 -5.24
C LEU A 17 -4.70 5.28 -6.20
N VAL A 18 -5.58 4.32 -6.43
CA VAL A 18 -5.34 3.19 -7.33
C VAL A 18 -6.48 3.05 -8.33
N SER A 19 -6.12 2.77 -9.58
CA SER A 19 -7.07 2.61 -10.68
C SER A 19 -7.75 1.24 -10.70
N HIS A 20 -7.10 0.22 -10.16
CA HIS A 20 -7.55 -1.15 -10.23
C HIS A 20 -8.08 -1.64 -8.87
N ALA A 21 -9.34 -2.09 -8.85
CA ALA A 21 -10.03 -2.52 -7.63
C ALA A 21 -9.31 -3.68 -6.90
N GLY A 22 -8.75 -4.62 -7.66
CA GLY A 22 -8.03 -5.78 -7.12
C GLY A 22 -6.73 -5.46 -6.37
N VAL A 23 -6.24 -4.22 -6.39
CA VAL A 23 -5.04 -3.83 -5.62
C VAL A 23 -5.32 -3.86 -4.12
N LYS A 24 -6.55 -3.50 -3.71
CA LYS A 24 -6.96 -3.59 -2.31
C LYS A 24 -6.89 -5.03 -1.81
N ASP A 25 -7.47 -5.95 -2.57
CA ASP A 25 -7.45 -7.37 -2.23
C ASP A 25 -6.03 -7.94 -2.30
N PHE A 26 -5.24 -7.55 -3.31
CA PHE A 26 -3.84 -7.97 -3.43
C PHE A 26 -2.98 -7.58 -2.22
N LEU A 27 -3.21 -6.40 -1.63
CA LEU A 27 -2.44 -5.90 -0.48
C LEU A 27 -2.96 -6.42 0.86
N LEU A 28 -4.24 -6.77 0.96
CA LEU A 28 -4.88 -7.21 2.21
C LEU A 28 -4.99 -8.73 2.35
N ASN A 29 -4.83 -9.48 1.27
CA ASN A 29 -4.93 -10.93 1.31
C ASN A 29 -3.70 -11.54 2.02
N LYS A 30 -3.95 -12.16 3.18
CA LYS A 30 -2.93 -12.72 4.08
C LYS A 30 -2.38 -14.07 3.62
N ASP A 31 -3.13 -14.79 2.80
CA ASP A 31 -2.59 -15.91 2.03
C ASP A 31 -1.79 -15.29 0.91
N LEU A 32 -0.45 -15.32 0.91
CA LEU A 32 0.37 -15.26 -0.33
C LEU A 32 1.90 -15.27 -0.12
N ASN A 33 2.53 -16.24 -0.81
CA ASN A 33 3.77 -16.21 -1.59
C ASN A 33 4.89 -15.20 -1.19
N GLU A 34 6.07 -15.71 -0.79
CA GLU A 34 7.22 -14.97 -0.22
C GLU A 34 7.60 -13.67 -0.96
N LYS A 35 7.47 -13.64 -2.29
CA LYS A 35 7.80 -12.45 -3.10
C LYS A 35 6.85 -11.27 -2.87
N ARG A 36 5.61 -11.51 -2.42
CA ARG A 36 4.61 -10.47 -2.12
C ARG A 36 4.74 -9.92 -0.70
N ALA A 37 5.18 -10.76 0.25
CA ALA A 37 5.38 -10.38 1.65
C ALA A 37 6.23 -9.12 1.78
N GLY A 38 7.35 -9.02 1.04
CA GLY A 38 8.24 -7.86 1.10
C GLY A 38 7.60 -6.54 0.64
N TRP A 39 6.60 -6.57 -0.24
CA TRP A 39 5.86 -5.38 -0.65
C TRP A 39 4.75 -5.05 0.35
N ILE A 40 4.02 -6.06 0.83
CA ILE A 40 2.96 -5.89 1.83
C ILE A 40 3.54 -5.31 3.13
N THR A 41 4.62 -5.88 3.67
CA THR A 41 5.27 -5.36 4.88
C THR A 41 5.66 -3.89 4.70
N ARG A 42 6.23 -3.52 3.55
CA ARG A 42 6.62 -2.14 3.27
C ARG A 42 5.45 -1.19 3.14
N VAL A 43 4.30 -1.65 2.64
CA VAL A 43 3.09 -0.81 2.53
C VAL A 43 2.40 -0.72 3.89
N MET A 44 2.33 -1.81 4.65
CA MET A 44 1.76 -1.86 5.99
C MET A 44 2.58 -1.12 7.06
N GLU A 45 3.85 -0.83 6.81
CA GLU A 45 4.65 0.09 7.63
C GLU A 45 4.10 1.53 7.65
N TYR A 46 3.23 1.88 6.72
CA TYR A 46 2.61 3.21 6.62
C TYR A 46 1.11 3.13 6.92
N ASP A 47 0.58 4.17 7.54
CA ASP A 47 -0.87 4.34 7.73
C ASP A 47 -1.51 4.72 6.37
N ILE A 48 -1.89 3.71 5.58
CA ILE A 48 -2.40 3.90 4.23
C ILE A 48 -3.89 3.63 4.14
N GLU A 49 -4.60 4.60 3.57
CA GLU A 49 -5.98 4.46 3.10
C GLU A 49 -6.00 4.26 1.59
N ILE A 50 -6.41 3.08 1.14
CA ILE A 50 -6.50 2.75 -0.29
C ILE A 50 -7.85 3.25 -0.82
N LYS A 51 -7.81 4.16 -1.80
CA LYS A 51 -9.00 4.66 -2.51
C LYS A 51 -8.94 4.28 -3.98
N ILE A 52 -10.01 3.67 -4.47
CA ILE A 52 -10.15 3.34 -5.89
C ILE A 52 -10.60 4.61 -6.61
N THR A 53 -9.85 5.07 -7.59
CA THR A 53 -10.21 6.22 -8.43
C THR A 53 -10.07 5.86 -9.90
N LYS A 54 -10.99 6.32 -10.75
CA LYS A 54 -10.76 6.30 -12.20
C LYS A 54 -9.81 7.46 -12.50
N LEU A 55 -8.54 7.15 -12.75
CA LEU A 55 -7.58 8.12 -13.29
C LEU A 55 -7.92 8.40 -14.76
#